data_AF-A0A1Y4HKJ9-F1
#
_entry.id   AF-A0A1Y4HKJ9-F1
#
_cell.length_a   1.000
_cell.length_b   1.000
_cell.length_c   1.000
_cell.angle_alpha   90.00
_cell.angle_beta   90.00
_cell.angle_gamma   90.00
#
_symmetry.space_group_name_H-M   'P 1'
#
loop_
_entity.id
_entity.type
_entity.pdbx_description
1 polymer ?
#
loop_
_entity_poly.entity_id
_entity_poly.type
_entity_poly.pdbx_seq_one_letter_code
_entity_poly.pdbx_strand_id
1 'polypeptide(L)'
;MKDYYLPQEHEREAAAHSYLMSLLVVMVGLPFPIVNLAATFIFYLANRRKTYFVRWHCTQALVSQVPLFVVNCVLFWWSVRILLDVVPLSSFYFAYLFTVILFNLVDFIATFHTMVAVNKGRQVDWYVYAPLTDLLCRPNSEKS
;
A
#
# COMPACT_ATOMS: atom_id res chain seq x y z
N MET A 1 -43.62 8.36 -9.53
CA MET A 1 -42.53 9.02 -8.77
C MET A 1 -42.26 8.10 -7.58
N LYS A 2 -41.15 7.35 -7.59
CA LYS A 2 -40.82 6.43 -6.49
C LYS A 2 -40.21 7.25 -5.35
N ASP A 3 -40.84 7.25 -4.18
CA ASP A 3 -40.30 7.86 -2.98
C ASP A 3 -39.05 7.08 -2.56
N TYR A 4 -37.87 7.65 -2.83
CA TYR A 4 -36.61 7.06 -2.41
C TYR A 4 -36.47 7.22 -0.89
N TYR A 5 -36.29 6.10 -0.20
CA TYR A 5 -35.81 6.07 1.17
C TYR A 5 -34.52 6.90 1.27
N LEU A 6 -34.43 7.79 2.27
CA LEU A 6 -33.21 8.53 2.59
C LEU A 6 -32.36 7.67 3.55
N PRO A 7 -31.31 6.98 3.06
CA PRO A 7 -30.51 6.09 3.88
C PRO A 7 -29.74 6.86 4.96
N GLN A 8 -29.61 6.25 6.14
CA GLN A 8 -28.85 6.83 7.24
C GLN A 8 -27.35 6.90 6.92
N GLU A 9 -26.62 7.77 7.62
CA GLU A 9 -25.18 8.01 7.43
C GLU A 9 -24.34 6.72 7.49
N HIS A 10 -24.71 5.80 8.40
CA HIS A 10 -24.06 4.50 8.55
C HIS A 10 -24.24 3.56 7.35
N GLU A 11 -25.36 3.67 6.62
CA GLU A 11 -25.66 2.84 5.45
C GLU A 11 -24.98 3.39 4.19
N ARG A 12 -24.84 4.72 4.12
CA ARG A 12 -24.08 5.41 3.06
C ARG A 12 -22.57 5.13 3.19
N GLU A 13 -22.03 5.04 4.40
CA GLU A 13 -20.63 4.62 4.65
C GLU A 13 -20.39 3.13 4.34
N ALA A 14 -21.33 2.26 4.70
CA ALA A 14 -21.24 0.82 4.39
C ALA A 14 -21.29 0.53 2.87
N ALA A 15 -22.08 1.29 2.12
CA ALA A 15 -22.12 1.20 0.66
C ALA A 15 -20.87 1.80 0.00
N ALA A 16 -20.32 2.90 0.50
CA ALA A 16 -19.08 3.49 -0.02
C ALA A 16 -17.85 2.56 0.20
N HIS A 17 -17.79 1.85 1.34
CA HIS A 17 -16.73 0.89 1.66
C HIS A 17 -16.71 -0.34 0.73
N SER A 18 -17.87 -0.76 0.22
CA SER A 18 -18.00 -1.96 -0.62
C SER A 18 -17.57 -1.72 -2.07
N TYR A 19 -17.82 -0.54 -2.63
CA TYR A 19 -17.33 -0.16 -3.96
C TYR A 19 -15.84 0.23 -3.98
N LEU A 20 -15.27 0.78 -2.89
CA LEU A 20 -13.83 1.05 -2.77
C LEU A 20 -12.99 -0.22 -2.70
N MET A 21 -13.50 -1.27 -2.04
CA MET A 21 -12.88 -2.60 -2.07
C MET A 21 -12.84 -3.18 -3.49
N SER A 22 -13.90 -3.00 -4.29
CA SER A 22 -13.93 -3.48 -5.68
C SER A 22 -13.01 -2.67 -6.63
N LEU A 23 -12.81 -1.37 -6.40
CA LEU A 23 -12.03 -0.48 -7.27
C LEU A 23 -10.50 -0.60 -7.05
N LEU A 24 -10.05 -0.84 -5.81
CA LEU A 24 -8.65 -1.16 -5.47
C LEU A 24 -8.21 -2.52 -6.03
N VAL A 25 -9.14 -3.46 -6.14
CA VAL A 25 -8.89 -4.81 -6.69
C VAL A 25 -8.60 -4.78 -8.19
N VAL A 26 -9.04 -3.75 -8.94
CA VAL A 26 -8.82 -3.62 -10.39
C VAL A 26 -7.63 -2.71 -10.73
N MET A 27 -7.39 -1.64 -9.97
CA MET A 27 -6.30 -0.68 -10.25
C MET A 27 -4.90 -1.19 -9.81
N VAL A 28 -4.84 -2.16 -8.88
CA VAL A 28 -3.64 -2.96 -8.56
C VAL A 28 -3.34 -4.03 -9.64
N GLY A 29 -4.26 -4.20 -10.61
CA GLY A 29 -4.26 -5.25 -11.62
C GLY A 29 -3.20 -5.18 -12.73
N LEU A 30 -2.22 -4.26 -12.69
CA LEU A 30 -0.99 -4.50 -13.45
C LEU A 30 0.25 -4.09 -12.66
N PRO A 31 1.13 -5.05 -12.30
CA PRO A 31 2.26 -4.84 -11.43
C PRO A 31 3.37 -4.15 -12.22
N PHE A 32 3.29 -2.85 -12.37
CA PHE A 32 4.49 -2.05 -12.59
C PHE A 32 5.02 -1.66 -11.20
N PRO A 33 6.11 -2.28 -10.72
CA PRO A 33 6.67 -2.01 -9.38
C PRO A 33 6.81 -0.51 -9.10
N ILE A 34 7.16 0.24 -10.15
CA ILE A 34 7.38 1.69 -10.15
C ILE A 34 6.11 2.45 -9.78
N VAL A 35 4.92 2.00 -10.22
CA VAL A 35 3.65 2.72 -10.00
C VAL A 35 3.28 2.73 -8.53
N ASN A 36 3.44 1.61 -7.83
CA ASN A 36 3.09 1.52 -6.40
C ASN A 36 3.99 2.42 -5.56
N LEU A 37 5.32 2.35 -5.78
CA LEU A 37 6.28 3.20 -5.07
C LEU A 37 6.08 4.69 -5.41
N ALA A 38 5.85 5.03 -6.67
CA ALA A 38 5.63 6.41 -7.10
C ALA A 38 4.35 7.00 -6.50
N ALA A 39 3.25 6.24 -6.47
CA ALA A 39 2.00 6.68 -5.87
C ALA A 39 2.18 7.01 -4.38
N THR A 40 2.83 6.12 -3.63
CA THR A 40 3.07 6.33 -2.19
C THR A 40 4.07 7.46 -1.93
N PHE A 41 5.08 7.63 -2.78
CA PHE A 41 6.03 8.73 -2.70
C PHE A 41 5.37 10.10 -2.96
N ILE A 42 4.52 10.20 -3.98
CA ILE A 42 3.74 11.42 -4.27
C ILE A 42 2.80 11.72 -3.09
N PHE A 43 2.15 10.69 -2.55
CA PHE A 43 1.25 10.85 -1.40
C PHE A 43 2.01 11.34 -0.15
N TYR A 44 3.20 10.81 0.10
CA TYR A 44 4.09 11.32 1.14
C TYR A 44 4.47 12.79 0.90
N LEU A 45 4.87 13.16 -0.31
CA LEU A 45 5.21 14.54 -0.64
C LEU A 45 4.04 15.51 -0.46
N ALA A 46 2.82 15.10 -0.82
CA ALA A 46 1.61 15.89 -0.63
C ALA A 46 1.28 16.12 0.85
N ASN A 47 1.61 15.15 1.71
CA ASN A 47 1.24 15.16 3.13
C ASN A 47 2.38 15.53 4.10
N ARG A 48 3.60 15.76 3.61
CA ARG A 48 4.79 16.06 4.43
C ARG A 48 4.68 17.30 5.34
N ARG A 49 3.74 18.21 5.05
CA ARG A 49 3.49 19.45 5.83
C ARG A 49 2.26 19.35 6.75
N LYS A 50 1.61 18.19 6.81
CA LYS A 50 0.43 17.96 7.67
C LYS A 50 0.86 17.61 9.10
N THR A 51 -0.10 17.24 9.94
CA THR A 51 0.13 16.85 11.33
C THR A 51 1.12 15.69 11.43
N TYR A 52 1.78 15.56 12.58
CA TYR A 52 2.73 14.47 12.83
C TYR A 52 2.11 13.10 12.53
N PHE A 53 0.88 12.86 12.98
CA PHE A 53 0.12 11.63 12.73
C PHE A 53 0.01 11.29 11.24
N VAL A 54 -0.38 12.26 10.40
CA VAL A 54 -0.52 12.04 8.95
C VAL A 54 0.84 11.80 8.30
N ARG A 55 1.85 12.60 8.68
CA ARG A 55 3.21 12.45 8.15
C ARG A 55 3.79 11.07 8.49
N TRP A 56 3.61 10.63 9.72
CA TRP A 56 4.12 9.36 10.22
C TRP A 56 3.51 8.18 9.46
N HIS A 57 2.18 8.14 9.30
CA HIS A 57 1.52 7.08 8.52
C HIS A 57 1.90 7.10 7.03
N CYS A 58 2.10 8.28 6.44
CA CYS A 58 2.61 8.38 5.08
C CYS A 58 4.06 7.89 4.95
N THR A 59 4.90 8.13 5.95
CA THR A 59 6.28 7.61 5.99
C THR A 59 6.28 6.10 6.17
N GLN A 60 5.45 5.53 7.04
CA GLN A 60 5.35 4.08 7.22
C GLN A 60 4.92 3.38 5.92
N ALA A 61 3.91 3.93 5.24
CA ALA A 61 3.48 3.42 3.95
C ALA A 61 4.61 3.52 2.91
N LEU A 62 5.33 4.64 2.84
CA LEU A 62 6.45 4.78 1.89
C LEU A 62 7.57 3.78 2.17
N VAL A 63 7.91 3.57 3.44
CA VAL A 63 8.93 2.62 3.87
C VAL A 63 8.54 1.19 3.50
N SER A 64 7.26 0.80 3.68
CA SER A 64 6.80 -0.55 3.33
C SER A 64 6.85 -0.82 1.82
N GLN A 65 6.72 0.23 1.00
CA GLN A 65 6.80 0.09 -0.45
C GLN A 65 8.21 -0.16 -1.00
N VAL A 66 9.27 0.20 -0.28
CA VAL A 66 10.65 0.04 -0.78
C VAL A 66 11.04 -1.44 -0.94
N PRO A 67 10.86 -2.33 0.06
CA PRO A 67 11.15 -3.75 -0.10
C PRO A 67 10.29 -4.42 -1.19
N LEU A 68 9.00 -4.09 -1.24
CA LEU A 68 8.09 -4.59 -2.27
C LEU A 68 8.54 -4.17 -3.67
N PHE A 69 8.96 -2.93 -3.85
CA PHE A 69 9.49 -2.44 -5.12
C PHE A 69 10.67 -3.29 -5.59
N VAL A 70 11.63 -3.59 -4.72
CA VAL A 70 12.81 -4.39 -5.07
C VAL A 70 12.40 -5.80 -5.50
N VAL A 71 11.57 -6.47 -4.71
CA VAL A 71 11.13 -7.86 -4.99
C VAL A 71 10.30 -7.92 -6.29
N ASN A 72 9.38 -6.97 -6.50
CA ASN A 72 8.60 -6.89 -7.73
C ASN A 72 9.46 -6.54 -8.95
N CYS A 73 10.48 -5.69 -8.82
CA CYS A 73 11.42 -5.35 -9.90
C CYS A 73 12.25 -6.55 -10.37
N VAL A 74 12.74 -7.37 -9.44
CA VAL A 74 13.48 -8.59 -9.77
C VAL A 74 12.59 -9.55 -10.55
N LEU A 75 11.35 -9.77 -10.09
CA LEU A 75 10.39 -10.61 -10.80
C LEU A 75 10.13 -10.08 -12.20
N PHE A 76 9.85 -8.78 -12.34
CA PHE A 76 9.59 -8.14 -13.62
C PHE A 76 10.72 -8.35 -14.63
N TRP A 77 11.97 -8.06 -14.25
CA TRP A 77 13.10 -8.25 -15.16
C TRP A 77 13.40 -9.71 -15.45
N TRP A 78 13.15 -10.62 -14.50
CA TRP A 78 13.22 -12.05 -14.77
C TRP A 78 12.17 -12.47 -15.80
N SER A 79 10.92 -12.01 -15.67
CA SER A 79 9.86 -12.26 -16.65
C SER A 79 10.21 -11.72 -18.04
N VAL A 80 10.78 -10.52 -18.12
CA VAL A 80 11.24 -9.94 -19.40
C VAL A 80 12.34 -10.79 -20.04
N ARG A 81 13.31 -11.27 -19.26
CA ARG A 81 14.38 -12.14 -19.77
C ARG A 81 13.85 -13.48 -20.29
N ILE A 82 12.80 -14.03 -19.68
CA ILE A 82 12.12 -15.23 -20.18
C ILE A 82 11.35 -14.91 -21.47
N LEU A 83 10.65 -13.77 -21.53
CA LEU A 83 9.88 -13.35 -22.72
C LEU A 83 10.77 -13.11 -23.94
N LEU A 84 11.98 -12.57 -23.72
CA LEU A 84 12.99 -12.35 -24.75
C LEU A 84 13.82 -13.61 -25.06
N ASP A 85 13.45 -14.76 -24.50
CA ASP A 85 14.13 -16.06 -24.66
C ASP A 85 15.63 -16.03 -24.28
N VAL A 86 16.02 -15.09 -23.40
CA VAL A 86 17.39 -14.95 -22.88
C VAL A 86 17.67 -15.99 -21.80
N VAL A 87 16.63 -16.44 -21.09
CA VAL A 87 16.71 -17.42 -20.00
C VAL A 87 15.51 -18.36 -20.10
N PRO A 88 15.69 -19.69 -19.95
CA PRO A 88 14.57 -20.62 -19.97
C PRO A 88 13.64 -20.43 -18.76
N LEU A 89 12.36 -20.76 -18.96
CA LEU A 89 11.39 -20.87 -17.88
C LEU A 89 11.81 -22.00 -16.92
N SER A 90 11.86 -21.72 -15.62
CA SER A 90 12.35 -22.67 -14.61
C SER A 90 11.43 -22.78 -13.39
N SER A 91 11.53 -23.88 -12.65
CA SER A 91 10.80 -24.06 -11.38
C SER A 91 11.15 -22.98 -10.34
N PHE A 92 12.39 -22.46 -10.36
CA PHE A 92 12.82 -21.36 -9.49
C PHE A 92 12.06 -20.07 -9.78
N TYR A 93 11.76 -19.78 -11.05
CA TYR A 93 10.95 -18.62 -11.41
C TYR A 93 9.54 -18.71 -10.79
N PHE A 94 8.90 -19.88 -10.84
CA PHE A 94 7.57 -20.07 -10.24
C PHE A 94 7.60 -19.96 -8.71
N ALA A 95 8.62 -20.51 -8.05
CA ALA A 95 8.79 -20.36 -6.61
C ALA A 95 8.95 -18.88 -6.21
N TYR A 96 9.73 -18.12 -7.00
CA TYR A 96 9.91 -16.69 -6.78
C TYR A 96 8.63 -15.89 -7.04
N LEU A 97 7.94 -16.16 -8.15
CA LEU A 97 6.65 -15.55 -8.49
C LEU A 97 5.62 -15.73 -7.36
N PHE A 98 5.49 -16.95 -6.84
CA PHE A 98 4.55 -17.22 -5.74
C PHE A 98 4.95 -16.46 -4.46
N THR A 99 6.26 -16.41 -4.16
CA THR A 99 6.78 -15.63 -3.03
C THR A 99 6.44 -14.14 -3.17
N VAL A 100 6.62 -13.57 -4.36
CA VAL A 100 6.29 -12.16 -4.64
C VAL A 100 4.79 -11.91 -4.46
N ILE A 101 3.93 -12.80 -4.96
CA ILE A 101 2.47 -12.69 -4.80
C ILE A 101 2.09 -12.70 -3.31
N LEU A 102 2.68 -13.60 -2.52
CA LEU A 102 2.44 -13.65 -1.08
C LEU A 102 2.84 -12.36 -0.37
N PHE A 103 4.02 -11.82 -0.66
CA PHE A 103 4.47 -10.56 -0.06
C PHE A 103 3.55 -9.38 -0.41
N ASN A 104 3.14 -9.24 -1.67
CA ASN A 104 2.20 -8.19 -2.08
C ASN A 104 0.84 -8.35 -1.40
N LEU A 105 0.34 -9.57 -1.24
CA LEU A 105 -0.93 -9.82 -0.57
C LEU A 105 -0.87 -9.46 0.92
N VAL A 106 0.22 -9.82 1.62
CA VAL A 106 0.42 -9.48 3.03
C VAL A 106 0.47 -7.95 3.21
N ASP A 107 1.23 -7.24 2.38
CA ASP A 107 1.31 -5.77 2.44
C ASP A 107 -0.03 -5.11 2.12
N PHE A 108 -0.77 -5.64 1.15
CA PHE A 108 -2.11 -5.15 0.81
C PHE A 108 -3.07 -5.28 2.00
N ILE A 109 -3.10 -6.44 2.66
CA ILE A 109 -3.95 -6.66 3.85
C ILE A 109 -3.53 -5.75 5.00
N ALA A 110 -2.22 -5.62 5.26
CA ALA A 110 -1.70 -4.74 6.30
C ALA A 110 -2.04 -3.26 6.05
N THR A 111 -1.89 -2.81 4.80
CA THR A 111 -2.26 -1.45 4.35
C THR A 111 -3.75 -1.20 4.53
N PHE A 112 -4.59 -2.14 4.11
CA PHE A 112 -6.04 -2.02 4.25
C PHE A 112 -6.47 -1.95 5.72
N HIS A 113 -5.94 -2.84 6.56
CA HIS A 113 -6.22 -2.82 8.00
C HIS A 113 -5.80 -1.48 8.64
N THR A 114 -4.62 -0.98 8.27
CA THR A 114 -4.09 0.31 8.75
C THR A 114 -4.98 1.47 8.31
N MET A 115 -5.41 1.49 7.05
CA MET A 115 -6.32 2.50 6.52
C MET A 115 -7.63 2.55 7.33
N VAL A 116 -8.25 1.40 7.60
CA VAL A 116 -9.50 1.33 8.38
C VAL A 116 -9.29 1.80 9.83
N ALA A 117 -8.16 1.44 10.45
CA ALA A 117 -7.85 1.84 11.81
C ALA A 117 -7.54 3.35 11.93
N VAL A 118 -6.79 3.90 10.97
CA VAL A 118 -6.47 5.33 10.88
C VAL A 118 -7.73 6.17 10.65
N ASN A 119 -8.71 5.66 9.88
CA ASN A 119 -10.01 6.33 9.71
C ASN A 119 -10.81 6.44 11.02
N LYS A 120 -10.49 5.58 12.02
CA LYS A 120 -11.04 5.64 13.39
C LYS A 120 -10.14 6.41 14.36
N GLY A 121 -9.11 7.11 13.86
CA GLY A 121 -8.15 7.87 14.67
C GLY A 121 -7.17 7.01 15.47
N ARG A 122 -7.03 5.71 15.16
CA ARG A 122 -6.09 4.83 15.84
C ARG A 122 -4.73 4.84 15.14
N GLN A 123 -3.67 4.99 15.92
CA GLN A 123 -2.32 4.80 15.44
C GLN A 123 -2.02 3.29 15.34
N VAL A 124 -1.52 2.86 14.18
CA VAL A 124 -1.17 1.47 13.89
C VAL A 124 0.26 1.41 13.39
N ASP A 125 1.09 0.75 14.18
CA ASP A 125 2.52 0.63 13.96
C ASP A 125 2.87 -0.76 13.45
N TRP A 126 3.55 -0.82 12.31
CA TRP A 126 3.98 -2.09 11.73
C TRP A 126 5.32 -2.45 12.35
N TYR A 127 5.38 -3.56 13.08
CA TYR A 127 6.56 -3.97 13.84
C TYR A 127 7.89 -3.85 13.06
N VAL A 128 7.88 -4.21 11.76
CA VAL A 128 9.07 -4.16 10.89
C VAL A 128 9.43 -2.74 10.45
N TYR A 129 8.44 -1.88 10.20
CA TYR A 129 8.66 -0.57 9.58
C TYR A 129 8.57 0.60 10.55
N ALA A 130 7.94 0.42 11.72
CA ALA A 130 7.77 1.45 12.72
C ALA A 130 9.12 2.03 13.22
N PRO A 131 10.15 1.22 13.55
CA PRO A 131 11.45 1.78 13.97
C PRO A 131 12.11 2.66 12.91
N LEU A 132 11.98 2.26 11.63
CA LEU A 132 12.52 3.04 10.51
C LEU A 132 11.68 4.30 10.26
N THR A 133 10.36 4.19 10.43
CA THR A 133 9.42 5.32 10.32
C THR A 133 9.69 6.37 11.40
N ASP A 134 9.93 5.96 12.64
CA ASP A 134 10.26 6.84 13.76
C ASP A 134 11.58 7.59 13.52
N LEU A 135 12.58 6.89 12.96
CA LEU A 135 13.86 7.49 12.61
C LEU A 135 13.70 8.58 11.53
N LEU A 136 12.86 8.31 10.52
CA LEU A 136 12.62 9.21 9.38
C LEU A 136 11.64 10.35 9.70
N CYS A 137 10.64 10.08 10.55
CA CYS A 137 9.60 11.02 10.95
C CYS A 137 9.67 11.28 12.45
N ARG A 138 10.52 12.22 12.84
CA ARG A 138 10.63 12.67 14.24
C ARG A 138 9.43 13.52 14.64
N PRO A 139 8.95 13.43 15.89
CA PRO A 139 8.00 14.38 16.43
C PRO A 139 8.64 15.77 16.37
N ASN A 140 7.87 16.77 15.94
CA ASN A 140 8.34 18.14 16.09
C ASN A 140 8.44 18.38 17.59
N SER A 141 9.64 18.64 18.10
CA SER A 141 9.81 19.11 19.47
C SER A 141 9.10 20.46 19.57
N GLU A 142 7.87 20.45 20.07
CA GLU A 142 7.34 21.62 20.74
C GLU A 142 8.31 21.91 21.88
N LYS A 143 8.97 23.06 21.76
CA LYS A 143 9.66 23.71 22.86
C LYS A 143 8.64 23.82 23.99
N SER A 144 8.73 22.93 24.98
CA SER A 144 8.18 23.19 26.32
C SER A 144 9.11 24.11 27.08
#